data_AF-A0A951EJJ5-F1
#
_entry.id   AF-A0A951EJJ5-F1
#
_cell.length_a   1.000
_cell.length_b   1.000
_cell.length_c   1.000
_cell.angle_alpha   90.00
_cell.angle_beta   90.00
_cell.angle_gamma   90.00
#
_symmetry.space_group_name_H-M   'P 1'
#
loop_
_entity.id
_entity.type
_entity.pdbx_description
1 polymer ?
#
loop_
_entity_poly.entity_id
_entity_poly.type
_entity_poly.pdbx_seq_one_letter_code
_entity_poly.pdbx_strand_id
1 'polypeptide(L)' 'MNRVEIERKVMSETVVEKTWEIPAHGGKGPLTIALRLPEVTITDSQGRHIVISP' A
#
# COMPACT_ATOMS: atom_id res chain seq x y z
N MET A 1 9.48 -19.28 -16.81
CA MET A 1 8.93 -18.08 -16.16
C MET A 1 7.61 -17.77 -16.83
N ASN A 2 6.51 -17.78 -16.09
CA ASN A 2 5.19 -17.49 -16.66
C ASN A 2 5.02 -15.97 -16.87
N ARG A 3 4.02 -15.55 -17.64
CA ARG A 3 3.77 -14.14 -17.95
C ARG A 3 3.57 -13.26 -16.70
N VAL A 4 2.92 -13.79 -15.67
CA VAL A 4 2.68 -13.08 -14.40
C VAL A 4 3.98 -12.84 -13.64
N GLU A 5 4.91 -13.80 -13.66
CA GLU A 5 6.24 -13.66 -13.07
C GLU A 5 7.09 -12.62 -13.81
N ILE A 6 7.00 -12.57 -15.15
CA ILE A 6 7.66 -11.56 -15.98
C ILE A 6 7.10 -10.17 -15.66
N GLU A 7 5.77 -10.02 -15.64
CA GLU A 7 5.11 -8.74 -15.34
C GLU A 7 5.45 -8.26 -13.91
N ARG A 8 5.44 -9.15 -12.91
CA ARG A 8 5.87 -8.81 -11.53
C ARG A 8 7.33 -8.37 -11.47
N LYS A 9 8.22 -9.03 -12.20
CA LYS A 9 9.65 -8.69 -12.22
C LYS A 9 9.88 -7.33 -12.87
N VAL A 10 9.25 -7.06 -14.01
CA VAL A 10 9.33 -5.75 -14.69
C VAL A 10 8.74 -4.63 -13.83
N MET A 11 7.62 -4.89 -13.12
CA MET A 11 7.07 -3.93 -12.16
C MET A 11 7.99 -3.69 -10.97
N SER A 12 8.72 -4.71 -10.50
CA SER A 12 9.68 -4.56 -9.40
C SER A 12 10.91 -3.73 -9.77
N GLU A 13 11.28 -3.69 -11.06
CA GLU A 13 12.39 -2.87 -11.58
C GLU A 13 12.00 -1.39 -11.71
N THR A 14 10.71 -1.06 -11.70
CA THR A 14 10.19 0.31 -11.69
C THR A 14 9.64 0.63 -10.30
N VAL A 15 10.47 1.17 -9.41
CA VAL A 15 10.05 1.52 -8.05
C VAL A 15 9.06 2.69 -8.09
N VAL A 16 7.77 2.37 -8.16
CA VAL A 16 6.69 3.34 -7.92
C VAL A 16 6.50 3.41 -6.41
N GLU A 17 6.96 4.51 -5.82
CA GLU A 17 6.77 4.83 -4.42
C GLU A 17 5.84 6.04 -4.30
N LYS A 18 4.72 5.86 -3.59
CA LYS A 18 3.79 6.96 -3.32
C LYS A 18 3.22 6.81 -1.91
N THR A 19 3.22 7.92 -1.18
CA THR A 19 2.64 8.01 0.16
C THR A 19 1.60 9.11 0.17
N TRP A 20 0.45 8.83 0.78
CA TRP A 20 -0.58 9.84 1.02
C TRP A 20 -1.32 9.59 2.33
N GLU A 21 -1.88 10.66 2.87
CA GLU A 21 -2.70 10.62 4.07
C GLU A 21 -4.18 10.68 3.70
N ILE A 22 -4.98 9.85 4.36
CA ILE A 22 -6.44 9.94 4.35
C ILE A 22 -6.85 10.65 5.64
N PRO A 23 -7.55 11.79 5.55
CA PRO A 23 -8.00 12.53 6.72
C PRO A 23 -9.00 11.71 7.54
N ALA A 24 -9.12 12.09 8.82
CA ALA A 24 -10.11 11.52 9.73
C ALA A 24 -11.54 11.60 9.17
N HIS A 25 -12.32 10.54 9.32
CA HIS A 25 -13.73 10.49 8.92
C HIS A 25 -14.56 9.75 9.98
N GLY A 26 -15.74 10.29 10.33
CA GLY A 26 -16.70 9.63 11.22
C GLY A 26 -16.17 9.27 12.62
N GLY A 27 -15.34 10.13 13.22
CA GLY A 27 -14.72 9.87 14.53
C GLY A 27 -13.59 8.84 14.52
N LYS A 28 -13.15 8.39 13.34
CA LYS A 28 -11.94 7.58 13.17
C LYS A 28 -10.72 8.49 12.94
N GLY A 29 -9.57 8.08 13.44
CA GLY A 29 -8.30 8.79 13.19
C GLY A 29 -7.87 8.72 11.72
N PRO A 30 -6.91 9.57 11.30
CA PRO A 30 -6.36 9.53 9.94
C PRO A 30 -5.66 8.20 9.64
N LEU A 31 -5.47 7.93 8.35
CA LEU A 31 -4.71 6.78 7.85
C LEU A 31 -3.56 7.26 6.95
N THR A 32 -2.45 6.53 6.96
CA THR A 32 -1.38 6.68 5.96
C THR A 32 -1.43 5.48 5.03
N ILE A 33 -1.41 5.72 3.72
CA ILE A 33 -1.23 4.68 2.71
C ILE A 33 0.13 4.87 2.05
N ALA A 34 0.95 3.83 2.11
CA ALA A 34 2.22 3.74 1.39
C ALA A 34 2.12 2.64 0.33
N LEU A 35 2.29 3.03 -0.93
CA LEU A 35 2.34 2.14 -2.09
C LEU A 35 3.80 1.99 -2.53
N ARG A 36 4.31 0.77 -2.50
CA ARG A 36 5.58 0.37 -3.10
C ARG A 36 5.32 -0.88 -3.91
N LEU A 37 5.08 -0.75 -5.22
CA LEU A 37 4.60 -1.88 -6.02
C LEU A 37 5.49 -3.14 -5.86
N PRO A 38 4.89 -4.31 -5.61
CA PRO A 38 3.44 -4.61 -5.57
C PRO A 38 2.78 -4.42 -4.18
N GLU A 39 3.53 -3.98 -3.19
CA GLU A 39 3.12 -3.89 -1.79
C GLU A 39 2.31 -2.62 -1.50
N VAL A 40 1.30 -2.79 -0.65
CA VAL A 40 0.50 -1.70 -0.08
C VAL A 40 0.53 -1.85 1.44
N THR A 41 0.96 -0.80 2.14
CA THR A 41 0.89 -0.70 3.59
C THR A 41 -0.12 0.37 3.98
N ILE A 42 -1.04 0.03 4.87
CA ILE A 42 -1.99 0.96 5.46
C ILE A 42 -1.74 1.01 6.97
N THR A 43 -1.48 2.21 7.48
CA THR A 43 -1.19 2.44 8.89
C THR A 43 -2.21 3.40 9.48
N ASP A 44 -2.77 3.07 10.64
CA ASP A 44 -3.69 3.97 11.34
C ASP A 44 -2.96 5.02 12.20
N SER A 45 -3.73 5.97 12.73
CA SER A 45 -3.23 7.01 13.63
C SER A 45 -2.53 6.51 14.91
N GLN A 46 -2.62 5.21 15.23
CA GLN A 46 -1.95 4.58 16.36
C GLN A 46 -0.72 3.77 15.94
N GLY A 47 -0.33 3.83 14.66
CA GLY A 47 0.80 3.08 14.12
C GLY A 47 0.49 1.60 13.83
N ARG A 48 -0.78 1.18 13.87
CA ARG A 48 -1.16 -0.21 13.61
C ARG A 48 -1.33 -0.45 12.12
N HIS A 49 -0.91 -1.63 11.67
CA HIS A 49 -1.08 -2.05 10.28
C HIS A 49 -2.49 -2.61 10.05
N ILE A 50 -3.15 -2.14 9.00
CA ILE A 50 -4.44 -2.64 8.55
C ILE A 50 -4.22 -3.62 7.40
N VAL A 51 -4.72 -4.84 7.55
CA VAL A 51 -4.70 -5.88 6.52
C VAL A 51 -6.05 -5.89 5.81
N ILE A 52 -6.02 -5.86 4.48
CA ILE A 52 -7.20 -6.08 3.64
C ILE A 52 -7.17 -7.53 3.17
N SER A 53 -8.10 -8.34 3.67
CA SER A 53 -8.35 -9.70 3.17
C SER A 53 -9.73 -9.77 2.52
N PRO A 54 -9.97 -10.68 1.56
CA PRO A 54 -11.30 -11.02 1.08
C PRO A 54 -12.24 -11.47 2.21
#